data_AF-A0A1M7Q8P2-F1
#
_entry.id   AF-A0A1M7Q8P2-F1
#
_cell.length_a   1.000
_cell.length_b   1.000
_cell.length_c   1.000
_cell.angle_alpha   90.00
_cell.angle_beta   90.00
_cell.angle_gamma   90.00
#
_symmetry.space_group_name_H-M   'P 1'
#
loop_
_entity.id
_entity.type
_entity.pdbx_description
1 polymer ?
#
loop_
_entity_poly.entity_id
_entity_poly.type
_entity_poly.pdbx_seq_one_letter_code
_entity_poly.pdbx_strand_id
1 'polypeptide(L)'
;MFSVQTGVTLRPGDVVRFTCRAVDPQNRPLTWKMQTPDGARHDAGEGEHVEIVWHVEEKHIHNNAPLLLMVSSDGQHHRYGTAGWDGIVDFRYKVLPPVA
;
A
#
# COMPACT_ATOMS: atom_id res chain seq x y z
N MET A 1 -0.38 0.07 -13.31
CA MET A 1 -0.15 -0.48 -11.97
C MET A 1 1.21 -1.15 -12.01
N PHE A 2 2.05 -0.91 -11.01
CA PHE A 2 3.33 -1.61 -10.88
C PHE A 2 3.18 -2.72 -9.84
N SER A 3 3.68 -3.93 -10.10
CA SER A 3 3.60 -5.05 -9.17
C SER A 3 5.01 -5.54 -8.84
N VAL A 4 5.29 -5.72 -7.55
CA VAL A 4 6.57 -6.14 -7.01
C VAL A 4 6.40 -7.49 -6.33
N GLN A 5 7.05 -8.52 -6.87
CA GLN A 5 7.23 -9.78 -6.15
C GLN A 5 8.37 -9.58 -5.16
N THR A 6 8.07 -9.48 -3.88
CA THR A 6 9.09 -9.12 -2.88
C THR A 6 10.03 -10.27 -2.57
N GLY A 7 9.57 -11.52 -2.72
CA GLY A 7 10.28 -12.71 -2.24
C GLY A 7 10.36 -12.81 -0.72
N VAL A 8 9.76 -11.86 0.01
CA VAL A 8 9.80 -11.78 1.47
C VAL A 8 8.68 -12.63 2.08
N THR A 9 9.06 -13.44 3.06
CA THR A 9 8.10 -14.16 3.91
C THR A 9 7.97 -13.43 5.24
N LEU A 10 6.72 -13.17 5.65
CA LEU A 10 6.35 -12.48 6.88
C LEU A 10 5.50 -13.39 7.77
N ARG A 11 5.33 -13.00 9.02
CA ARG A 11 4.46 -13.61 10.02
C ARG A 11 3.73 -12.54 10.85
N PRO A 12 2.60 -12.87 11.50
CA PRO A 12 1.98 -11.97 12.46
C PRO A 12 2.98 -11.46 13.50
N GLY A 13 2.97 -10.15 13.76
CA GLY A 13 3.94 -9.44 14.60
C GLY A 13 5.05 -8.73 13.82
N ASP A 14 5.31 -9.11 12.57
CA ASP A 14 6.25 -8.38 11.72
C ASP A 14 5.74 -6.96 11.41
N VAL A 15 6.69 -6.05 11.16
CA VAL A 15 6.39 -4.66 10.78
C VAL A 15 7.11 -4.32 9.49
N VAL A 16 6.35 -3.92 8.48
CA VAL A 16 6.90 -3.43 7.20
C VAL A 16 6.75 -1.92 7.15
N ARG A 17 7.83 -1.23 6.76
CA ARG A 17 7.84 0.23 6.59
C ARG A 17 8.13 0.59 5.14
N PHE A 18 7.36 1.52 4.61
CA PHE A 18 7.51 2.04 3.27
C PHE A 18 7.82 3.54 3.32
N THR A 19 8.95 3.93 2.74
CA THR A 19 9.24 5.34 2.46
C THR A 19 8.68 5.66 1.08
N CYS A 20 7.64 6.49 1.04
CA CYS A 20 6.92 6.81 -0.18
C CYS A 20 7.19 8.25 -0.61
N ARG A 21 7.32 8.45 -1.92
CA ARG A 21 7.41 9.78 -2.53
C ARG A 21 6.53 9.86 -3.77
N ALA A 22 5.79 10.94 -3.90
CA ALA A 22 5.07 11.30 -5.12
C ALA A 22 5.13 12.82 -5.35
N VAL A 23 4.89 13.23 -6.59
CA VAL A 23 4.86 14.63 -7.00
C VAL A 23 3.63 14.81 -7.87
N ASP A 24 2.82 15.82 -7.56
CA ASP A 24 1.78 16.31 -8.45
C ASP A 24 2.32 17.51 -9.25
N PRO A 25 2.36 17.47 -10.60
CA PRO A 25 2.91 18.56 -11.40
C PRO A 25 2.19 19.92 -11.24
N GLN A 26 0.97 19.91 -10.69
CA GLN A 26 0.18 21.12 -10.42
C GLN A 26 0.24 21.52 -8.93
N ASN A 27 1.11 20.86 -8.14
CA ASN A 27 1.27 21.05 -6.71
C ASN A 27 -0.05 20.87 -5.92
N ARG A 28 -0.93 19.98 -6.39
CA ARG A 28 -2.16 19.65 -5.66
C ARG A 28 -1.89 18.79 -4.43
N PRO A 29 -2.73 18.87 -3.38
CA PRO A 29 -2.62 18.01 -2.21
C PRO A 29 -2.64 16.54 -2.60
N LEU A 30 -1.74 15.75 -2.01
CA LEU A 30 -1.65 14.31 -2.22
C LEU A 30 -2.18 13.56 -1.00
N THR A 31 -2.96 12.52 -1.24
CA THR A 31 -3.51 11.62 -0.23
C THR A 31 -3.03 10.20 -0.51
N TRP A 32 -2.65 9.48 0.54
CA TRP A 32 -2.15 8.11 0.47
C TRP A 32 -3.09 7.15 1.16
N LYS A 33 -3.32 5.99 0.55
CA LYS A 33 -4.02 4.86 1.17
C LYS A 33 -3.17 3.60 1.09
N MET A 34 -3.37 2.74 2.08
CA MET A 34 -2.84 1.37 2.09
C MET A 34 -4.01 0.41 2.05
N GLN A 35 -3.93 -0.64 1.23
CA GLN A 35 -4.85 -1.76 1.30
C GLN A 35 -4.09 -3.03 1.68
N THR A 36 -4.51 -3.66 2.77
CA THR A 36 -3.89 -4.87 3.34
C THR A 36 -4.39 -6.15 2.65
N PRO A 37 -3.73 -7.30 2.89
CA PRO A 37 -4.08 -8.56 2.22
C PRO A 37 -5.52 -9.07 2.44
N ASP A 38 -6.15 -8.69 3.55
CA ASP A 38 -7.56 -8.96 3.85
C ASP A 38 -8.52 -8.04 3.09
N GLY A 39 -8.00 -7.12 2.27
CA GLY A 39 -8.77 -6.18 1.45
C GLY A 39 -9.18 -4.90 2.19
N ALA A 40 -8.88 -4.78 3.48
CA ALA A 40 -9.16 -3.56 4.24
C ALA A 40 -8.33 -2.39 3.72
N ARG A 41 -8.94 -1.21 3.63
CA ARG A 41 -8.29 0.03 3.16
C ARG A 41 -8.16 1.01 4.32
N HIS A 42 -6.98 1.59 4.43
CA HIS A 42 -6.57 2.47 5.51
C HIS A 42 -6.03 3.78 4.95
N ASP A 43 -6.28 4.85 5.69
CA ASP A 43 -5.64 6.14 5.46
C ASP A 43 -4.17 6.02 5.85
N ALA A 44 -3.27 6.45 4.96
CA ALA A 44 -1.84 6.21 5.10
C ALA A 44 -1.00 7.50 5.05
N GLY A 45 -1.65 8.66 5.13
CA GLY A 45 -1.00 9.96 5.22
C GLY A 45 -1.30 10.89 4.04
N GLU A 46 -0.70 12.07 4.09
CA GLU A 46 -0.88 13.15 3.13
C GLU A 46 0.47 13.80 2.80
N GLY A 47 0.56 14.40 1.61
CA GLY A 47 1.73 15.13 1.13
C GLY A 47 2.66 14.33 0.23
N GLU A 48 3.75 14.98 -0.18
CA GLU A 48 4.71 14.44 -1.15
C GLU A 48 5.57 13.30 -0.60
N HIS A 49 5.83 13.30 0.70
CA HIS A 49 6.69 12.34 1.39
C HIS A 49 5.94 11.77 2.60
N VAL A 50 5.76 10.46 2.65
CA VAL A 50 5.09 9.78 3.76
C VAL A 50 5.83 8.50 4.16
N GLU A 51 5.79 8.17 5.45
CA GLU A 51 6.16 6.84 5.95
C GLU A 51 4.87 6.06 6.24
N ILE A 52 4.71 4.92 5.56
CA ILE A 52 3.55 4.04 5.74
C ILE A 52 4.02 2.79 6.48
N VAL A 53 3.32 2.43 7.56
CA VAL A 53 3.64 1.29 8.40
C VAL A 53 2.52 0.25 8.32
N TRP A 54 2.90 -0.98 7.97
CA TRP A 54 2.02 -2.13 8.00
C TRP A 54 2.42 -3.06 9.15
N HIS A 55 1.51 -3.23 10.11
CA HIS A 55 1.61 -4.24 11.15
C HIS A 55 0.97 -5.53 10.64
N VAL A 56 1.76 -6.60 10.56
CA VAL A 56 1.27 -7.89 10.08
C VAL A 56 0.48 -8.56 11.21
N GLU A 57 -0.76 -8.99 10.90
CA GLU A 57 -1.70 -9.60 11.82
C GLU A 57 -2.12 -10.96 11.27
N GLU A 58 -2.77 -11.80 12.09
CA GLU A 58 -3.23 -13.13 11.67
C GLU A 58 -4.18 -13.10 10.47
N LYS A 59 -5.04 -12.07 10.38
CA LYS A 59 -5.95 -11.88 9.24
C LYS A 59 -5.23 -11.68 7.90
N HIS A 60 -3.93 -11.37 7.93
CA HIS A 60 -3.12 -11.18 6.73
C HIS A 60 -2.45 -12.47 6.24
N ILE A 61 -2.62 -13.62 6.92
CA ILE A 61 -2.01 -14.90 6.52
C ILE A 61 -2.53 -15.32 5.14
N HIS A 62 -1.62 -15.34 4.16
CA HIS A 62 -1.92 -15.65 2.77
C HIS A 62 -0.64 -16.08 2.04
N ASN A 63 -0.71 -17.13 1.21
CA ASN A 63 0.46 -17.62 0.47
C ASN A 63 0.88 -16.67 -0.68
N ASN A 64 -0.02 -15.75 -1.05
CA ASN A 64 0.19 -14.63 -1.94
C ASN A 64 -0.60 -13.44 -1.36
N ALA A 65 0.02 -12.70 -0.46
CA ALA A 65 -0.57 -11.61 0.31
C ALA A 65 -0.28 -10.27 -0.39
N PRO A 66 -1.27 -9.67 -1.08
CA PRO A 66 -1.07 -8.39 -1.75
C PRO A 66 -1.19 -7.25 -0.75
N LEU A 67 -0.29 -6.28 -0.85
CA LEU A 67 -0.38 -5.00 -0.16
C LEU A 67 -0.29 -3.88 -1.19
N LEU A 68 -1.34 -3.08 -1.29
CA LEU A 68 -1.40 -1.99 -2.25
C LEU A 68 -1.11 -0.66 -1.55
N LEU A 69 -0.21 0.12 -2.13
CA LEU A 69 -0.06 1.54 -1.81
C LEU A 69 -0.64 2.35 -2.96
N MET A 70 -1.56 3.25 -2.63
CA MET A 70 -2.27 4.09 -3.59
C MET A 70 -2.06 5.56 -3.23
N VAL A 71 -1.94 6.40 -4.26
CA VAL A 71 -1.87 7.86 -4.11
C VAL A 71 -2.83 8.52 -5.08
N SER A 72 -3.46 9.60 -4.61
CA SER A 72 -4.36 10.44 -5.39
C SER A 72 -4.18 11.91 -5.03
N SER A 73 -4.35 12.77 -6.03
CA SER A 73 -4.59 14.21 -5.86
C SER A 73 -6.09 14.51 -5.75
N ASP A 74 -6.47 15.77 -5.58
CA ASP A 74 -7.86 16.26 -5.69
C ASP A 74 -8.28 16.59 -7.15
N GLY A 75 -7.50 16.14 -8.13
CA GLY A 75 -7.78 16.34 -9.54
C GLY A 75 -9.07 15.68 -10.01
N GLN A 76 -9.70 16.25 -11.05
CA GLN A 76 -10.93 15.70 -11.64
C GLN A 76 -10.68 14.45 -12.51
N HIS A 77 -9.43 14.19 -12.88
CA HIS A 77 -9.05 13.07 -13.73
C HIS A 77 -7.92 12.30 -13.08
N HIS A 78 -8.13 10.99 -12.95
CA HIS A 78 -7.17 10.08 -12.34
C HIS A 78 -6.66 9.06 -13.34
N ARG A 79 -5.37 8.72 -13.23
CA ARG A 79 -4.72 7.73 -14.13
C ARG A 79 -5.44 6.38 -14.14
N TYR A 80 -5.99 5.97 -12.99
CA TYR A 80 -6.73 4.71 -12.84
C TYR A 80 -8.25 4.90 -12.84
N GLY A 81 -8.73 5.98 -13.48
CA GLY A 81 -10.15 6.18 -13.80
C GLY A 81 -11.07 6.14 -12.59
N THR A 82 -12.13 5.33 -12.68
CA THR A 82 -13.19 5.22 -11.66
C THR A 82 -12.69 4.75 -10.29
N ALA A 83 -11.49 4.17 -10.21
CA ALA A 83 -10.88 3.82 -8.93
C ALA A 83 -10.40 5.04 -8.14
N GLY A 84 -10.22 6.20 -8.78
CA GLY A 84 -9.85 7.45 -8.12
C GLY A 84 -8.36 7.59 -7.77
N TRP A 85 -7.48 6.80 -8.37
CA TRP A 85 -6.05 6.79 -8.04
C TRP A 85 -5.16 7.31 -9.17
N ASP A 86 -4.11 8.02 -8.80
CA ASP A 86 -3.08 8.52 -9.71
C ASP A 86 -1.86 7.58 -9.76
N GLY A 87 -1.56 6.93 -8.63
CA GLY A 87 -0.52 5.91 -8.50
C GLY A 87 -1.02 4.68 -7.74
N ILE A 88 -0.60 3.49 -8.19
CA ILE A 88 -0.87 2.21 -7.52
C ILE A 88 0.36 1.32 -7.65
N VAL A 89 0.87 0.86 -6.51
CA VAL A 89 1.91 -0.18 -6.42
C VAL A 89 1.36 -1.36 -5.62
N ASP A 90 1.49 -2.57 -6.16
CA ASP A 90 1.10 -3.85 -5.54
C ASP A 90 2.35 -4.60 -5.10
N PHE A 91 2.58 -4.72 -3.79
CA PHE A 91 3.64 -5.54 -3.21
C PHE A 91 3.09 -6.90 -2.83
N ARG A 92 3.71 -7.97 -3.31
CA ARG A 92 3.29 -9.34 -2.98
C ARG A 92 4.25 -9.99 -2.02
N TYR A 93 3.72 -10.39 -0.88
CA TYR A 93 4.41 -11.11 0.18
C TYR A 93 3.88 -12.54 0.30
N LYS A 94 4.59 -13.36 1.06
CA LYS A 94 4.04 -14.58 1.64
C LYS A 94 3.88 -14.35 3.13
N VAL A 95 2.66 -14.43 3.66
CA VAL A 95 2.42 -14.32 5.10
C VAL A 95 2.02 -15.70 5.62
N LEU A 96 2.80 -16.22 6.56
CA LEU A 96 2.61 -17.55 7.12
C LEU A 96 2.09 -17.48 8.57
N PRO A 97 1.45 -18.55 9.08
CA PRO A 97 1.06 -18.65 10.49
C PRO A 97 2.25 -18.46 11.45
N PRO A 98 2.03 -18.13 12.74
CA PRO A 98 3.10 -18.11 13.74
C PRO A 98 3.86 -19.45 13.83
N VAL A 99 5.14 -19.40 14.18
CA VAL A 99 5.89 -20.62 14.57
C VAL A 99 5.59 -20.90 16.04
N ALA A 100 5.29 -22.15 16.36
CA ALA A 100 5.09 -22.63 17.73
C ALA A 100 6.41 -22.67 18.50
#